data_AF-A0A4Q7XXA0-F1
#
_entry.id   AF-A0A4Q7XXA0-F1
#
_cell.length_a   1.000
_cell.length_b   1.000
_cell.length_c   1.000
_cell.angle_alpha   90.00
_cell.angle_beta   90.00
_cell.angle_gamma   90.00
#
_symmetry.space_group_name_H-M   'P 1'
#
loop_
_entity.id
_entity.type
_entity.pdbx_description
1 polymer ?
#
loop_
_entity_poly.entity_id
_entity_poly.type
_entity_poly.pdbx_seq_one_letter_code
_entity_poly.pdbx_strand_id
1 'polypeptide(L)'
;MTGKEWLAVAGPAVAIAGWFGATIVRSWLEGTPLNGLRRFFGMRSKPGKDAKLSVIVLTAPEPKWHVGAMGKEPMLCLTILANLAHKSDIPLRIVQAYLRGTKPVGVFMPFIVAGPYDEPSIIHFSVRPIIVEGLAKLTRKVVLVDQFGNEHVTKPVTFSTVHVEPWRRGLTEEGQTIKCHICDKPISMMDLHESAAIPAHKSCVR
;
A
#
# COMPACT_ATOMS: atom_id res chain seq x y z
N MET A 1 -42.01 -0.21 -24.27
CA MET A 1 -40.69 -0.27 -23.61
C MET A 1 -39.64 0.08 -24.65
N THR A 2 -38.99 1.22 -24.47
CA THR A 2 -38.15 1.89 -25.47
C THR A 2 -36.69 1.41 -25.34
N GLY A 3 -36.00 1.25 -26.47
CA GLY A 3 -34.67 0.63 -26.60
C GLY A 3 -33.49 1.31 -25.89
N LYS A 4 -33.73 2.19 -24.90
CA LYS A 4 -32.68 2.85 -24.10
C LYS A 4 -32.32 2.09 -22.81
N GLU A 5 -33.10 1.11 -22.39
CA GLU A 5 -32.87 0.38 -21.12
C GLU A 5 -31.86 -0.78 -21.23
N TRP A 6 -31.60 -1.31 -22.43
CA TRP A 6 -30.65 -2.42 -22.62
C TRP A 6 -29.16 -2.00 -22.58
N LEU A 7 -28.86 -0.73 -22.84
CA LEU A 7 -27.49 -0.20 -22.82
C LEU A 7 -26.93 0.02 -21.40
N ALA A 8 -27.78 0.10 -20.38
CA ALA A 8 -27.35 0.39 -19.00
C ALA A 8 -26.81 -0.86 -18.26
N VAL A 9 -27.15 -2.07 -18.70
CA VAL A 9 -26.78 -3.32 -18.00
C VAL A 9 -25.67 -4.10 -18.72
N ALA A 10 -25.54 -3.94 -20.05
CA ALA A 10 -24.53 -4.66 -20.82
C ALA A 10 -23.10 -4.06 -20.72
N GLY A 11 -22.97 -2.76 -20.44
CA GLY A 11 -21.67 -2.05 -20.37
C GLY A 11 -20.71 -2.59 -19.30
N PRO A 12 -21.14 -2.78 -18.04
CA PRO A 12 -20.27 -3.28 -16.98
C PRO A 12 -19.93 -4.77 -17.13
N ALA A 13 -20.88 -5.58 -17.59
CA ALA A 13 -20.69 -7.02 -17.76
C ALA A 13 -19.67 -7.36 -18.86
N VAL A 14 -19.67 -6.59 -19.96
CA VAL A 14 -18.69 -6.75 -21.05
C VAL A 14 -17.30 -6.27 -20.62
N ALA A 15 -17.20 -5.25 -19.76
CA ALA A 15 -15.92 -4.80 -19.20
C ALA A 15 -15.30 -5.82 -18.24
N ILE A 16 -16.11 -6.48 -17.40
CA ILE A 16 -15.64 -7.53 -16.47
C ILE A 16 -15.25 -8.81 -17.22
N ALA A 17 -16.04 -9.21 -18.23
CA ALA A 17 -15.70 -10.35 -19.08
C ALA A 17 -14.47 -10.07 -19.97
N GLY A 18 -14.27 -8.82 -20.41
CA GLY A 18 -13.07 -8.41 -21.14
C GLY A 18 -11.79 -8.50 -20.32
N TRP A 19 -11.84 -8.18 -19.02
CA TRP A 19 -10.68 -8.30 -18.12
C TRP A 19 -10.33 -9.76 -17.78
N PHE A 20 -11.32 -10.62 -17.54
CA PHE A 20 -11.09 -12.06 -17.32
C PHE A 20 -10.72 -12.80 -18.62
N GLY A 21 -11.31 -12.41 -19.75
CA GLY A 21 -10.96 -12.94 -21.07
C GLY A 21 -9.54 -12.58 -21.49
N ALA A 22 -9.09 -11.34 -21.25
CA ALA A 22 -7.73 -10.93 -21.56
C ALA A 22 -6.68 -11.62 -20.67
N THR A 23 -7.01 -12.02 -19.43
CA THR A 23 -6.10 -12.78 -18.58
C THR A 23 -6.01 -14.26 -18.98
N ILE A 24 -7.12 -14.87 -19.40
CA ILE A 24 -7.14 -16.26 -19.88
C ILE A 24 -6.49 -16.39 -21.27
N VAL A 25 -6.76 -15.46 -22.18
CA VAL A 25 -6.15 -15.47 -23.53
C VAL A 25 -4.65 -15.15 -23.47
N ARG A 26 -4.20 -14.31 -22.54
CA ARG A 26 -2.76 -14.09 -22.30
C ARG A 26 -2.08 -15.32 -21.70
N SER A 27 -2.76 -16.07 -20.83
CA SER A 27 -2.31 -17.39 -20.35
C SER A 27 -2.26 -18.46 -21.45
N TRP A 28 -3.07 -18.34 -22.51
CA TRP A 28 -3.11 -19.31 -23.61
C TRP A 28 -2.09 -19.00 -24.72
N LEU A 29 -1.81 -17.72 -24.98
CA LEU A 29 -0.78 -17.27 -25.93
C LEU A 29 0.66 -17.58 -25.46
N GLU A 30 0.87 -17.70 -24.15
CA GLU A 30 2.14 -18.20 -23.56
C GLU A 30 2.39 -19.69 -23.86
N GLY A 31 1.40 -20.40 -24.41
CA GLY A 31 1.48 -21.81 -24.82
C GLY A 31 1.85 -22.06 -26.29
N THR A 32 2.27 -21.04 -27.05
CA THR A 32 2.64 -21.21 -28.46
C THR A 32 3.92 -22.06 -28.63
N PRO A 33 3.98 -22.94 -29.66
CA PRO A 33 5.05 -23.93 -29.84
C PRO A 33 6.44 -23.32 -30.13
N LEU A 34 6.55 -22.01 -30.35
CA LEU A 34 7.83 -21.32 -30.54
C LEU A 34 8.64 -21.17 -29.23
N ASN A 35 8.02 -21.36 -28.05
CA ASN A 35 8.74 -21.52 -26.78
C ASN A 35 9.25 -22.97 -26.56
N GLY A 36 8.92 -23.91 -27.45
CA GLY A 36 9.35 -25.31 -27.38
C GLY A 36 10.87 -25.49 -27.59
N LEU A 37 11.49 -24.63 -28.42
CA LEU A 37 12.94 -24.68 -28.64
C LEU A 37 13.76 -24.23 -27.41
N ARG A 38 13.23 -23.33 -26.58
CA ARG A 38 13.87 -22.92 -25.31
C ARG A 38 13.84 -24.00 -24.23
N ARG A 39 12.96 -25.01 -24.34
CA ARG A 39 12.95 -26.16 -23.41
C ARG A 39 14.03 -27.20 -23.72
N PHE A 40 14.57 -27.22 -24.94
CA PHE A 40 15.57 -28.20 -25.36
C PHE A 40 16.99 -27.84 -24.92
N PHE A 41 17.29 -26.54 -24.77
CA PHE A 41 18.54 -26.05 -24.21
C PHE A 41 18.30 -25.66 -22.76
N GLY A 42 18.53 -26.61 -21.86
CA GLY A 42 18.16 -26.54 -20.46
C GLY A 42 18.59 -25.26 -19.74
N MET A 43 17.61 -24.52 -19.25
CA MET A 43 17.65 -23.79 -17.99
C MET A 43 16.21 -23.40 -17.62
N ARG A 44 15.47 -24.35 -17.05
CA ARG A 44 14.28 -24.02 -16.25
C ARG A 44 14.79 -23.53 -14.89
N SER A 45 15.21 -22.29 -14.79
CA SER A 45 15.16 -21.62 -13.49
C SER A 45 13.68 -21.55 -13.13
N LYS A 46 13.28 -22.28 -12.07
CA LYS A 46 11.97 -22.02 -11.45
C LYS A 46 11.94 -20.52 -11.12
N PRO A 47 10.86 -19.78 -11.40
CA PRO A 47 10.77 -18.39 -10.99
C PRO A 47 11.04 -18.33 -9.48
N GLY A 48 12.07 -17.55 -9.13
CA GLY A 48 12.90 -17.79 -7.95
C GLY A 48 12.16 -17.54 -6.64
N LYS A 49 11.83 -18.62 -5.93
CA LYS A 49 11.51 -18.56 -4.50
C LYS A 49 12.64 -17.94 -3.67
N ASP A 50 13.86 -17.87 -4.20
CA ASP A 50 15.04 -17.38 -3.48
C ASP A 50 15.52 -16.00 -3.97
N ALA A 51 14.69 -15.26 -4.71
CA ALA A 51 15.06 -13.93 -5.19
C ALA A 51 15.23 -12.98 -4.00
N LYS A 52 16.47 -12.52 -3.75
CA LYS A 52 16.78 -11.59 -2.65
C LYS A 52 16.64 -10.14 -3.12
N LEU A 53 15.73 -9.40 -2.49
CA LEU A 53 15.61 -7.96 -2.67
C LEU A 53 16.50 -7.22 -1.65
N SER A 54 17.34 -6.31 -2.14
CA SER A 54 18.01 -5.31 -1.33
C SER A 54 17.13 -4.08 -1.21
N VAL A 55 16.88 -3.64 0.02
CA VAL A 55 16.06 -2.46 0.33
C VAL A 55 16.88 -1.46 1.11
N ILE A 56 17.09 -0.28 0.53
CA ILE A 56 17.78 0.84 1.17
C ILE A 56 16.79 1.99 1.31
N VAL A 57 16.32 2.23 2.53
CA VAL A 57 15.45 3.36 2.83
C VAL A 57 16.27 4.64 2.84
N LEU A 58 15.86 5.60 2.02
CA LEU A 58 16.49 6.90 1.91
C LEU A 58 16.02 7.80 3.07
N THR A 59 16.90 8.68 3.51
CA THR A 59 16.62 9.61 4.61
C THR A 59 15.98 10.92 4.13
N ALA A 60 15.99 11.18 2.82
CA ALA A 60 15.41 12.38 2.21
C ALA A 60 14.50 11.95 1.04
N PRO A 61 13.17 12.24 1.09
CA PRO A 61 12.47 12.84 2.22
C PRO A 61 12.43 11.89 3.43
N GLU A 62 12.25 12.45 4.62
CA GLU A 62 12.18 11.65 5.84
C GLU A 62 11.01 10.64 5.79
N PRO A 63 11.21 9.41 6.29
CA PRO A 63 10.13 8.47 6.57
C PRO A 63 9.08 9.09 7.48
N LYS A 64 7.81 8.98 7.08
CA LYS A 64 6.69 9.67 7.74
C LYS A 64 5.62 8.71 8.21
N TRP A 65 4.94 9.08 9.29
CA TRP A 65 3.73 8.43 9.73
C TRP A 65 2.63 9.45 10.10
N HIS A 66 1.37 9.00 10.02
CA HIS A 66 0.18 9.69 10.56
C HIS A 66 -0.93 8.67 10.83
N VAL A 67 -1.98 9.07 11.56
CA VAL A 67 -3.16 8.23 11.76
C VAL A 67 -4.20 8.53 10.69
N GLY A 68 -4.68 7.48 10.01
CA GLY A 68 -5.83 7.53 9.11
C GLY A 68 -6.95 6.61 9.59
N ALA A 69 -7.93 6.35 8.73
CA ALA A 69 -8.94 5.32 8.95
C ALA A 69 -9.30 4.57 7.67
N MET A 70 -9.67 3.30 7.84
CA MET A 70 -10.34 2.48 6.84
C MET A 70 -11.79 2.28 7.30
N GLY A 71 -12.73 2.99 6.67
CA GLY A 71 -14.08 3.12 7.22
C GLY A 71 -14.02 3.78 8.61
N LYS A 72 -14.60 3.14 9.62
CA LYS A 72 -14.57 3.63 11.01
C LYS A 72 -13.36 3.13 11.82
N GLU A 73 -12.49 2.31 11.23
CA GLU A 73 -11.37 1.72 11.97
C GLU A 73 -10.10 2.56 11.82
N PRO A 74 -9.47 3.01 12.93
CA PRO A 74 -8.23 3.76 12.85
C PRO A 74 -7.06 2.86 12.43
N MET A 75 -6.12 3.43 11.67
CA MET A 75 -4.92 2.74 11.20
C MET A 75 -3.71 3.66 11.16
N LEU A 76 -2.52 3.06 11.27
CA LEU A 76 -1.26 3.79 11.14
C LEU A 76 -0.84 3.79 9.67
N CYS A 77 -0.79 4.98 9.06
CA CYS A 77 -0.37 5.18 7.67
C CYS A 77 1.12 5.56 7.64
N LEU A 78 1.91 4.89 6.81
CA LEU A 78 3.35 5.06 6.72
C LEU A 78 3.78 5.36 5.28
N THR A 79 4.82 6.19 5.16
CA THR A 79 5.45 6.54 3.90
C THR A 79 6.96 6.44 4.04
N ILE A 80 7.61 5.75 3.11
CA ILE A 80 9.07 5.74 2.96
C ILE A 80 9.45 6.03 1.51
N LEU A 81 10.64 6.58 1.29
CA LEU A 81 11.31 6.55 0.00
C LEU A 81 12.43 5.50 0.08
N ALA A 82 12.51 4.59 -0.89
CA ALA A 82 13.51 3.52 -0.87
C ALA A 82 14.07 3.21 -2.24
N ASN A 83 15.38 2.91 -2.27
CA ASN A 83 16.02 2.23 -3.40
C ASN A 83 15.85 0.73 -3.24
N LEU A 84 15.41 0.09 -4.32
CA LEU A 84 15.11 -1.33 -4.39
C LEU A 84 15.92 -1.94 -5.51
N ALA A 85 16.56 -3.07 -5.23
CA ALA A 85 17.38 -3.75 -6.22
C ALA A 85 17.38 -5.26 -5.98
N HIS A 86 17.32 -6.05 -7.06
CA HIS A 86 17.51 -7.49 -7.00
C HIS A 86 18.41 -8.00 -8.13
N LYS A 87 18.92 -9.22 -7.97
CA LYS A 87 19.73 -9.92 -8.98
C LYS A 87 18.97 -11.02 -9.74
N SER A 88 17.68 -11.19 -9.47
CA SER A 88 16.83 -12.15 -10.19
C SER A 88 16.72 -11.81 -11.68
N ASP A 89 16.69 -12.84 -12.53
CA ASP A 89 16.47 -12.74 -13.98
C ASP A 89 15.03 -12.31 -14.34
N ILE A 90 14.12 -12.37 -13.36
CA ILE A 90 12.71 -12.01 -13.49
C ILE A 90 12.42 -10.82 -12.57
N PRO A 91 11.65 -9.82 -13.04
CA PRO A 91 11.19 -8.72 -12.20
C PRO A 91 10.44 -9.21 -10.95
N LEU A 92 10.67 -8.53 -9.83
CA LEU A 92 9.91 -8.75 -8.61
C LEU A 92 8.73 -7.79 -8.54
N ARG A 93 7.56 -8.30 -8.21
CA ARG A 93 6.38 -7.51 -7.94
C ARG A 93 6.15 -7.49 -6.44
N ILE A 94 6.27 -6.32 -5.84
CA ILE A 94 5.94 -6.13 -4.43
C ILE A 94 4.44 -5.98 -4.31
N VAL A 95 3.82 -6.84 -3.52
CA VAL A 95 2.35 -6.93 -3.39
C VAL A 95 1.85 -6.51 -2.02
N GLN A 96 2.75 -6.35 -1.04
CA GLN A 96 2.40 -5.95 0.31
C GLN A 96 3.57 -5.28 1.03
N ALA A 97 3.25 -4.41 1.98
CA ALA A 97 4.21 -3.88 2.94
C ALA A 97 3.58 -3.76 4.33
N TYR A 98 4.37 -4.00 5.38
CA TYR A 98 3.93 -3.86 6.76
C TYR A 98 5.12 -3.61 7.71
N LEU A 99 4.84 -3.28 8.98
CA LEU A 99 5.86 -3.17 10.01
C LEU A 99 5.97 -4.50 10.76
N ARG A 100 7.18 -4.94 11.06
CA ARG A 100 7.35 -6.17 11.84
C ARG A 100 6.59 -6.08 13.18
N GLY A 101 5.72 -7.06 13.44
CA GLY A 101 4.84 -7.10 14.62
C GLY A 101 3.46 -6.46 14.42
N THR A 102 3.16 -5.99 13.21
CA THR A 102 1.82 -5.49 12.83
C THR A 102 1.24 -6.31 11.68
N LYS A 103 -0.03 -6.07 11.37
CA LYS A 103 -0.73 -6.61 10.21
C LYS A 103 -0.93 -5.49 9.19
N PRO A 104 -0.76 -5.77 7.88
CA PRO A 104 -1.15 -4.83 6.83
C PRO A 104 -2.66 -4.59 6.89
N VAL A 105 -3.09 -3.36 6.62
CA VAL A 105 -4.50 -3.00 6.42
C VAL A 105 -4.63 -2.02 5.27
N GLY A 106 -5.83 -1.92 4.70
CA GLY A 106 -6.10 -1.04 3.57
C GLY A 106 -5.55 -1.56 2.24
N VAL A 107 -5.67 -0.72 1.21
CA VAL A 107 -5.21 -1.03 -0.14
C VAL A 107 -3.71 -0.71 -0.24
N PHE A 108 -2.91 -1.72 -0.55
CA PHE A 108 -1.52 -1.52 -0.98
C PHE A 108 -1.47 -1.49 -2.50
N MET A 109 -0.83 -0.47 -3.08
CA MET A 109 -0.64 -0.37 -4.53
C MET A 109 0.59 -1.19 -4.93
N PRO A 110 0.43 -2.34 -5.60
CA PRO A 110 1.57 -3.17 -5.98
C PRO A 110 2.42 -2.46 -7.02
N PHE A 111 3.73 -2.65 -6.94
CA PHE A 111 4.67 -2.08 -7.90
C PHE A 111 5.73 -3.11 -8.30
N ILE A 112 6.44 -2.84 -9.40
CA ILE A 112 7.44 -3.74 -9.98
C ILE A 112 8.82 -3.17 -9.71
N VAL A 113 9.73 -4.04 -9.27
CA VAL A 113 11.17 -3.83 -9.25
C VAL A 113 11.70 -4.61 -10.44
N ALA A 114 12.24 -3.91 -11.43
CA ALA A 114 12.64 -4.50 -12.70
C ALA A 114 14.02 -5.19 -12.61
N GLY A 115 14.90 -4.74 -11.71
CA GLY A 115 16.24 -5.29 -11.59
C GLY A 115 17.15 -4.54 -10.63
N PRO A 116 18.46 -4.41 -10.94
CA PRO A 116 19.43 -3.82 -10.04
C PRO A 116 19.51 -2.28 -10.07
N TYR A 117 18.82 -1.61 -11.01
CA TYR A 117 18.97 -0.17 -11.28
C TYR A 117 17.62 0.56 -11.37
N ASP A 118 16.75 0.39 -10.37
CA ASP A 118 15.51 1.15 -10.33
C ASP A 118 15.67 2.51 -9.63
N GLU A 119 14.86 3.47 -10.06
CA GLU A 119 14.71 4.75 -9.39
C GLU A 119 14.13 4.57 -7.99
N PRO A 120 14.42 5.51 -7.06
CA PRO A 120 13.81 5.51 -5.73
C PRO A 120 12.28 5.46 -5.81
N SER A 121 11.68 4.52 -5.10
CA SER A 121 10.23 4.33 -5.06
C SER A 121 9.64 4.87 -3.77
N ILE A 122 8.55 5.64 -3.88
CA ILE A 122 7.74 6.03 -2.72
C ILE A 122 6.80 4.87 -2.39
N ILE A 123 6.89 4.37 -1.16
CA ILE A 123 6.09 3.24 -0.69
C ILE A 123 5.15 3.74 0.41
N HIS A 124 3.86 3.65 0.13
CA HIS A 124 2.78 3.95 1.08
C HIS A 124 2.10 2.67 1.52
N PHE A 125 1.91 2.51 2.83
CA PHE A 125 1.24 1.33 3.39
C PHE A 125 0.60 1.66 4.74
N SER A 126 -0.39 0.88 5.14
CA SER A 126 -1.09 1.08 6.40
C SER A 126 -1.08 -0.20 7.24
N VAL A 127 -1.04 -0.06 8.56
CA VAL A 127 -0.90 -1.19 9.48
C VAL A 127 -1.77 -1.07 10.74
N ARG A 128 -2.01 -2.22 11.39
CA ARG A 128 -2.59 -2.33 12.74
C ARG A 128 -1.85 -3.36 13.61
N PRO A 129 -1.81 -3.21 14.95
CA PRO A 129 -2.36 -2.10 15.72
C PRO A 129 -1.58 -0.80 15.49
N ILE A 130 -2.13 0.33 15.95
CA ILE A 130 -1.39 1.58 16.04
C ILE A 130 -0.44 1.42 17.22
N ILE A 131 0.87 1.50 16.96
CA ILE A 131 1.92 1.22 17.96
C ILE A 131 2.66 2.47 18.42
N VAL A 132 2.10 3.64 18.11
CA VAL A 132 2.70 4.95 18.36
C VAL A 132 1.62 5.91 18.83
N GLU A 133 1.96 6.79 19.77
CA GLU A 133 1.03 7.76 20.36
C GLU A 133 1.47 9.20 20.05
N GLY A 134 0.51 10.06 19.77
CA GLY A 134 0.73 11.51 19.65
C GLY A 134 1.75 11.91 18.58
N LEU A 135 2.82 12.59 18.98
CA LEU A 135 3.89 13.07 18.08
C LEU A 135 5.19 12.25 18.19
N ALA A 136 5.12 11.06 18.77
CA ALA A 136 6.31 10.25 19.03
C ALA A 136 7.02 9.78 17.75
N LYS A 137 8.32 9.54 17.85
CA LYS A 137 9.08 8.85 16.79
C LYS A 137 8.83 7.35 16.88
N LEU A 138 8.75 6.69 15.73
CA LEU A 138 8.57 5.24 15.65
C LEU A 138 9.79 4.62 14.96
N THR A 139 10.51 3.71 15.62
CA THR A 139 11.63 2.99 14.99
C THR A 139 11.32 1.50 14.84
N ARG A 140 11.16 1.03 13.60
CA ARG A 140 10.79 -0.37 13.27
C ARG A 140 11.35 -0.82 11.92
N LYS A 141 11.41 -2.14 11.72
CA LYS A 141 11.76 -2.73 10.41
C LYS A 141 10.50 -2.81 9.54
N VAL A 142 10.64 -2.41 8.29
CA VAL A 142 9.62 -2.59 7.25
C VAL A 142 9.83 -3.96 6.62
N VAL A 143 8.74 -4.64 6.32
CA VAL A 143 8.73 -5.91 5.59
C VAL A 143 7.99 -5.69 4.29
N LEU A 144 8.66 -5.93 3.17
CA LEU A 144 8.04 -5.96 1.83
C LEU A 144 7.83 -7.42 1.43
N VAL A 145 6.66 -7.74 0.87
CA VAL A 145 6.34 -9.11 0.41
C VAL A 145 6.22 -9.10 -1.11
N ASP A 146 6.92 -10.02 -1.76
CA ASP A 146 6.86 -10.19 -3.21
C ASP A 146 5.72 -11.12 -3.66
N GLN A 147 5.54 -11.25 -4.98
CA GLN A 147 4.50 -12.09 -5.57
C GLN A 147 4.66 -13.60 -5.28
N PHE A 148 5.81 -14.02 -4.78
CA PHE A 148 6.10 -15.40 -4.40
C PHE A 148 5.90 -15.64 -2.89
N GLY A 149 5.58 -14.59 -2.13
CA GLY A 149 5.38 -14.63 -0.69
C GLY A 149 6.67 -14.48 0.11
N ASN A 150 7.81 -14.11 -0.51
CA ASN A 150 9.04 -13.92 0.23
C ASN A 150 9.05 -12.56 0.92
N GLU A 151 9.62 -12.54 2.13
CA GLU A 151 9.74 -11.34 2.94
C GLU A 151 11.12 -10.70 2.81
N HIS A 152 11.11 -9.41 2.48
CA HIS A 152 12.30 -8.57 2.32
C HIS A 152 12.32 -7.53 3.43
N VAL A 153 13.17 -7.77 4.42
CA VAL A 153 13.19 -6.99 5.67
C VAL A 153 14.25 -5.89 5.61
N THR A 154 13.84 -4.65 5.90
CA THR A 154 14.75 -3.51 5.94
C THR A 154 15.63 -3.49 7.20
N LYS A 155 16.65 -2.64 7.19
CA LYS A 155 17.23 -2.12 8.45
C LYS A 155 16.14 -1.35 9.24
N PRO A 156 16.28 -1.16 10.56
CA PRO A 156 15.35 -0.32 11.31
C PRO A 156 15.24 1.08 10.68
N VAL A 157 14.01 1.53 10.50
CA VAL A 157 13.64 2.83 9.94
C VAL A 157 13.01 3.65 11.06
N THR A 158 13.44 4.90 11.22
CA THR A 158 12.82 5.85 12.15
C THR A 158 11.86 6.74 11.37
N PHE A 159 10.60 6.70 11.75
CA PHE A 159 9.53 7.50 11.19
C PHE A 159 9.27 8.72 12.08
N SER A 160 9.17 9.89 11.45
CA SER A 160 8.69 11.12 12.08
C SER A 160 7.19 11.29 11.81
N THR A 161 6.47 11.85 12.78
CA THR A 161 5.08 12.26 12.55
C THR A 161 5.05 13.45 11.61
N VAL A 162 4.01 13.56 10.79
CA VAL A 162 3.66 14.83 10.14
C VAL A 162 2.70 15.55 11.06
N HIS A 163 2.98 16.81 11.41
CA HIS A 163 1.98 17.62 12.08
C HIS A 163 0.84 17.90 11.10
N VAL A 164 -0.37 17.45 11.41
CA VAL A 164 -1.54 17.68 10.56
C VAL A 164 -2.30 18.87 11.09
N GLU A 165 -2.10 19.98 10.41
CA GLU A 165 -2.80 21.23 10.74
C GLU A 165 -4.33 21.08 10.63
N PRO A 166 -5.12 21.74 11.50
CA PRO A 166 -6.58 21.62 11.54
C PRO A 166 -7.25 21.85 10.18
N TRP A 167 -6.86 22.89 9.44
CA TRP A 167 -7.46 23.20 8.12
C TRP A 167 -7.24 22.08 7.09
N ARG A 168 -6.12 21.33 7.18
CA ARG A 168 -5.85 20.19 6.28
C ARG A 168 -6.78 18.99 6.56
N ARG A 169 -7.51 19.00 7.67
CA ARG A 169 -8.54 18.01 8.01
C ARG A 169 -9.93 18.40 7.51
N GLY A 170 -10.04 19.47 6.70
CA GLY A 170 -11.31 20.02 6.24
C GLY A 170 -12.06 20.80 7.31
N LEU A 171 -11.36 21.29 8.33
CA LEU A 171 -11.91 22.12 9.40
C LEU A 171 -11.76 23.60 8.99
N THR A 172 -12.73 24.14 8.25
CA THR A 172 -12.61 25.49 7.66
C THR A 172 -13.61 26.53 8.18
N GLU A 173 -14.48 26.21 9.14
CA GLU A 173 -15.51 27.16 9.58
C GLU A 173 -15.66 27.27 11.10
N GLU A 174 -15.63 28.51 11.59
CA GLU A 174 -16.09 28.88 12.93
C GLU A 174 -17.62 28.68 12.99
N GLY A 175 -18.08 27.74 13.80
CA GLY A 175 -19.51 27.50 14.06
C GLY A 175 -20.02 26.11 13.68
N GLN A 176 -19.27 25.31 12.91
CA GLN A 176 -19.65 23.92 12.66
C GLN A 176 -19.13 22.99 13.75
N THR A 177 -20.02 22.19 14.33
CA THR A 177 -19.64 21.13 15.27
C THR A 177 -18.84 20.06 14.54
N ILE A 178 -17.54 19.99 14.82
CA ILE A 178 -16.67 18.95 14.28
C ILE A 178 -17.17 17.60 14.82
N LYS A 179 -17.33 16.60 13.94
CA LYS A 179 -17.66 15.23 14.34
C LYS A 179 -16.44 14.34 14.19
N CYS A 180 -16.25 13.45 15.17
CA CYS A 180 -15.26 12.40 15.08
C CYS A 180 -15.63 11.43 13.97
N HIS A 181 -14.72 11.19 13.02
CA HIS A 181 -14.91 10.25 11.93
C HIS A 181 -15.14 8.81 12.41
N ILE A 182 -14.62 8.44 13.59
CA ILE A 182 -14.67 7.07 14.13
C ILE A 182 -15.99 6.79 14.85
N CYS A 183 -16.44 7.68 15.74
CA CYS A 183 -17.62 7.44 16.58
C CYS A 183 -18.81 8.37 16.28
N ASP A 184 -18.68 9.26 15.29
CA ASP A 184 -19.70 10.23 14.86
C ASP A 184 -20.18 11.24 15.92
N LYS A 185 -19.55 11.26 17.10
CA LYS A 185 -19.85 12.21 18.17
C LYS A 185 -19.14 13.55 17.94
N PRO A 186 -19.71 14.67 18.44
CA PRO A 186 -19.03 15.95 18.51
C PRO A 186 -17.65 15.84 19.16
N ILE A 187 -16.69 16.60 18.65
CA ILE A 187 -15.33 16.67 19.18
C ILE A 187 -14.96 18.12 19.50
N SER A 188 -14.44 18.33 20.71
CA SER A 188 -13.84 19.62 21.08
C SER A 188 -12.42 19.72 20.49
N MET A 189 -11.91 20.94 20.30
CA MET A 189 -10.54 21.13 19.80
C MET A 189 -9.47 20.50 20.71
N MET A 190 -9.75 20.39 22.02
CA MET A 190 -8.83 19.79 23.00
C MET A 190 -8.77 18.26 22.91
N ASP A 191 -9.87 17.64 22.47
CA ASP A 191 -9.99 16.19 22.33
C ASP A 191 -9.52 15.69 20.95
N LEU A 192 -9.16 16.61 20.04
CA LEU A 192 -8.73 16.30 18.69
C LEU A 192 -7.33 15.69 18.67
N HIS A 193 -7.18 14.52 18.04
CA HIS A 193 -5.89 13.83 17.94
C HIS A 193 -4.92 14.59 17.03
N GLU A 194 -3.68 14.80 17.50
CA GLU A 194 -2.71 15.74 16.91
C GLU A 194 -2.10 15.23 15.60
N SER A 195 -1.93 13.92 15.46
CA SER A 195 -1.34 13.27 14.28
C SER A 195 -2.36 12.54 13.39
N ALA A 196 -3.66 12.73 13.64
CA ALA A 196 -4.71 12.16 12.79
C ALA A 196 -4.95 13.05 11.56
N ALA A 197 -4.90 12.46 10.38
CA ALA A 197 -5.27 13.09 9.11
C ALA A 197 -6.78 13.28 8.96
N ILE A 198 -7.57 12.65 9.83
CA ILE A 198 -9.02 12.77 9.93
C ILE A 198 -9.40 13.38 11.28
N PRO A 199 -10.56 14.05 11.40
CA PRO A 199 -11.08 14.44 12.70
C PRO A 199 -11.37 13.22 13.57
N ALA A 200 -10.67 13.05 14.69
CA ALA A 200 -10.88 11.92 15.59
C ALA A 200 -10.56 12.28 17.05
N HIS A 201 -11.33 11.71 18.00
CA HIS A 201 -11.02 11.84 19.42
C HIS A 201 -9.72 11.12 19.73
N LYS A 202 -8.92 11.70 20.64
CA LYS A 202 -7.76 11.04 21.24
C LYS A 202 -8.11 9.64 21.76
N SER A 203 -9.28 9.50 22.40
CA SER A 203 -9.76 8.21 22.93
C SER A 203 -10.18 7.19 21.88
N CYS A 204 -10.51 7.63 20.66
CA CYS A 204 -10.98 6.77 19.56
C CYS A 204 -9.83 6.20 18.72
N VAL A 205 -8.62 6.76 18.86
CA VAL A 205 -7.40 6.28 18.22
C VAL A 205 -6.65 5.42 19.24
N ARG A 206 -6.69 4.09 19.08
CA ARG A 206 -6.03 3.10 19.95
C ARG A 206 -5.45 1.97 19.10
#